data_AF-Q4JBQ6-F1
#
_entry.id   AF-Q4JBQ6-F1
#
_cell.length_a   1.000
_cell.length_b   1.000
_cell.length_c   1.000
_cell.angle_alpha   90.00
_cell.angle_beta   90.00
_cell.angle_gamma   90.00
#
_symmetry.space_group_name_H-M   'P 1'
#
loop_
_entity.id
_entity.type
_entity.pdbx_description
1 polymer ?
#
loop_
_entity_poly.entity_id
_entity_poly.type
_entity_poly.pdbx_seq_one_letter_code
_entity_poly.pdbx_strand_id
1 'polypeptide(L)'
;MVKYTFKCADVGMDCGFEIVNAGSEDELLEALKSHAKMSHGLTSIPPDLVNKIKQNIKKSGKYYFACSSVGMDCGFEIKAASSEQELLEELMAHAKMSHGLTSIPQDTLNKIKQNIKVM
;
A
#
# COMPACT_ATOMS: atom_id res chain seq x y z
N MET A 1 -7.47 9.27 -0.12
CA MET A 1 -7.88 7.85 -0.17
C MET A 1 -6.89 7.13 -1.05
N VAL A 2 -6.25 6.09 -0.50
CA VAL A 2 -5.42 5.19 -1.31
C VAL A 2 -6.30 4.52 -2.34
N LYS A 3 -5.76 4.41 -3.54
CA LYS A 3 -6.37 3.71 -4.65
C LYS A 3 -5.63 2.40 -4.84
N TYR A 4 -6.39 1.33 -5.01
CA TYR A 4 -5.86 -0.01 -5.21
C TYR A 4 -6.08 -0.40 -6.68
N THR A 5 -5.01 -0.90 -7.30
CA THR A 5 -5.02 -1.35 -8.69
C THR A 5 -4.44 -2.75 -8.76
N PHE A 6 -5.07 -3.61 -9.57
CA PHE A 6 -4.62 -4.98 -9.77
C PHE A 6 -4.95 -5.44 -11.19
N LYS A 7 -4.06 -6.24 -11.79
CA LYS A 7 -4.27 -6.86 -13.10
C LYS A 7 -4.09 -8.36 -12.97
N CYS A 8 -5.00 -9.14 -13.57
CA CYS A 8 -4.87 -10.60 -13.58
C CYS A 8 -3.57 -11.08 -14.24
N ALA A 9 -3.09 -10.34 -15.24
CA ALA A 9 -1.80 -10.58 -15.86
C ALA A 9 -0.59 -10.44 -14.90
N ASP A 10 -0.68 -9.61 -13.86
CA ASP A 10 0.41 -9.44 -12.87
C ASP A 10 0.64 -10.73 -12.04
N VAL A 11 -0.33 -11.67 -12.01
CA VAL A 11 -0.19 -12.98 -11.34
C VAL A 11 0.02 -14.15 -12.32
N GLY A 12 0.32 -13.85 -13.58
CA GLY A 12 0.62 -14.86 -14.61
C GLY A 12 -0.61 -15.56 -15.18
N MET A 13 -1.81 -15.02 -14.97
CA MET A 13 -3.01 -15.50 -15.66
C MET A 13 -3.10 -14.87 -17.06
N ASP A 14 -3.48 -15.68 -18.06
CA ASP A 14 -3.84 -15.18 -19.38
C ASP A 14 -5.25 -14.57 -19.34
N CYS A 15 -5.36 -13.43 -18.66
CA CYS A 15 -6.62 -12.71 -18.46
C CYS A 15 -6.35 -11.20 -18.45
N GLY A 16 -7.01 -10.47 -19.35
CA GLY A 16 -6.89 -9.01 -19.49
C GLY A 16 -7.70 -8.19 -18.48
N PHE A 17 -8.35 -8.83 -17.51
CA PHE A 17 -9.15 -8.12 -16.51
C PHE A 17 -8.25 -7.32 -15.57
N GLU A 18 -8.61 -6.05 -15.37
CA GLU A 18 -7.97 -5.15 -14.42
C GLU A 18 -8.98 -4.36 -13.62
N ILE A 19 -8.64 -4.12 -12.35
CA ILE A 19 -9.36 -3.22 -11.47
C ILE A 19 -8.45 -2.03 -11.22
N VAL A 20 -8.95 -0.84 -11.50
CA VAL A 20 -8.26 0.43 -11.28
C VAL A 20 -9.04 1.26 -10.26
N ASN A 21 -8.33 1.99 -9.41
CA ASN A 21 -8.91 2.97 -8.49
C ASN A 21 -9.92 2.42 -7.45
N ALA A 22 -9.80 1.15 -7.07
CA ALA A 22 -10.61 0.59 -5.98
C ALA A 22 -10.38 1.36 -4.68
N GLY A 23 -11.43 1.54 -3.89
CA GLY A 23 -11.43 2.32 -2.65
C GLY A 23 -10.75 1.61 -1.48
N SER A 24 -10.71 0.27 -1.52
CA SER A 24 -10.11 -0.57 -0.48
C SER A 24 -9.59 -1.88 -1.09
N GLU A 25 -8.71 -2.57 -0.35
CA GLU A 25 -8.27 -3.92 -0.73
C GLU A 25 -9.45 -4.92 -0.73
N ASP A 26 -10.38 -4.78 0.22
CA ASP A 26 -11.54 -5.65 0.32
C ASP A 26 -12.48 -5.52 -0.89
N GLU A 27 -12.79 -4.30 -1.31
CA GLU A 27 -13.59 -4.02 -2.52
C GLU A 27 -12.93 -4.63 -3.77
N LEU A 28 -11.61 -4.49 -3.90
CA LEU A 28 -10.84 -5.08 -4.99
C LEU A 28 -10.95 -6.61 -4.96
N LEU A 29 -10.82 -7.24 -3.79
CA LEU A 29 -10.92 -8.69 -3.63
C LEU A 29 -12.34 -9.20 -3.90
N GLU A 30 -13.39 -8.48 -3.49
CA GLU A 30 -14.78 -8.80 -3.78
C GLU A 30 -15.07 -8.78 -5.29
N ALA A 31 -14.59 -7.75 -5.98
CA ALA A 31 -14.68 -7.65 -7.45
C ALA A 31 -13.93 -8.80 -8.14
N LEU A 32 -12.73 -9.17 -7.66
CA LEU A 32 -12.00 -10.31 -8.19
C LEU A 32 -12.70 -11.65 -7.97
N LYS A 33 -13.30 -11.88 -6.78
CA LYS A 33 -14.10 -13.09 -6.52
C LYS A 33 -15.26 -13.20 -7.49
N SER A 34 -15.95 -12.09 -7.73
CA SER A 34 -17.06 -12.02 -8.69
C SER A 34 -16.60 -12.34 -10.11
N HIS A 35 -15.50 -11.74 -10.55
CA HIS A 35 -14.90 -12.02 -11.86
C HIS A 35 -14.44 -13.48 -12.00
N ALA A 36 -13.77 -14.03 -10.98
CA ALA A 36 -13.30 -15.41 -10.98
C ALA A 36 -14.45 -16.41 -11.10
N LYS A 37 -15.56 -16.16 -10.39
CA LYS A 37 -16.77 -16.98 -10.46
C LYS A 37 -17.42 -16.92 -11.85
N MET A 38 -17.55 -15.73 -12.42
CA MET A 38 -18.28 -15.53 -13.69
C MET A 38 -17.46 -15.94 -14.92
N SER A 39 -16.17 -15.62 -14.96
CA SER A 39 -15.31 -15.80 -16.14
C SER A 39 -14.56 -17.13 -16.13
N HIS A 40 -14.28 -17.68 -14.95
CA HIS A 40 -13.46 -18.89 -14.78
C HIS A 40 -14.19 -20.02 -14.03
N GLY A 41 -15.46 -19.80 -13.62
CA GLY A 41 -16.22 -20.79 -12.86
C GLY A 41 -15.67 -21.07 -11.46
N LEU A 42 -14.73 -20.25 -10.98
CA LEU A 42 -14.09 -20.42 -9.68
C LEU A 42 -15.02 -19.91 -8.58
N THR A 43 -15.68 -20.83 -7.89
CA THR A 43 -16.55 -20.51 -6.75
C THR A 43 -15.78 -20.00 -5.54
N SER A 44 -14.48 -20.29 -5.46
CA SER A 44 -13.56 -19.76 -4.45
C SER A 44 -12.16 -19.60 -5.03
N ILE A 45 -11.47 -18.53 -4.62
CA ILE A 45 -10.07 -18.27 -5.01
C ILE A 45 -9.17 -19.00 -4.01
N PRO A 46 -8.28 -19.91 -4.46
CA PRO A 46 -7.40 -20.63 -3.56
C PRO A 46 -6.47 -19.67 -2.80
N PRO A 47 -6.07 -20.00 -1.55
CA PRO A 47 -5.29 -19.09 -0.70
C PRO A 47 -3.95 -18.70 -1.30
N ASP A 48 -3.31 -19.59 -2.07
CA ASP A 48 -2.09 -19.27 -2.84
C ASP A 48 -2.32 -18.11 -3.82
N LEU A 49 -3.42 -18.16 -4.57
CA LEU A 49 -3.76 -17.12 -5.54
C LEU A 49 -4.16 -15.83 -4.82
N VAL A 50 -4.85 -15.89 -3.68
CA VAL A 50 -5.12 -14.70 -2.85
C VAL A 50 -3.83 -14.03 -2.40
N ASN A 51 -2.82 -14.80 -1.97
CA ASN A 51 -1.53 -14.24 -1.57
C ASN A 51 -0.81 -13.59 -2.76
N LYS A 52 -0.80 -14.25 -3.93
CA LYS A 52 -0.25 -13.66 -5.17
C LYS A 52 -0.98 -12.38 -5.57
N ILE A 53 -2.30 -12.35 -5.46
CA ILE A 53 -3.11 -11.17 -5.71
C ILE A 53 -2.63 -10.05 -4.79
N LYS A 54 -2.65 -10.26 -3.46
CA LYS A 54 -2.25 -9.25 -2.47
C LYS A 54 -0.84 -8.71 -2.70
N GLN A 55 0.11 -9.57 -3.07
CA GLN A 55 1.49 -9.18 -3.38
C GLN A 55 1.61 -8.29 -4.63
N ASN A 56 0.66 -8.40 -5.56
CA ASN A 56 0.64 -7.66 -6.81
C ASN A 56 -0.36 -6.50 -6.82
N ILE A 57 -1.03 -6.23 -5.70
CA ILE A 57 -1.88 -5.04 -5.56
C ILE A 57 -0.98 -3.80 -5.52
N LYS A 58 -1.14 -2.93 -6.51
CA LYS A 58 -0.47 -1.65 -6.60
C LYS A 58 -1.31 -0.62 -5.83
N LYS A 59 -0.69 -0.01 -4.81
CA LYS A 59 -1.28 1.08 -4.04
C LYS A 59 -0.81 2.41 -4.62
N SER A 60 -1.75 3.30 -4.89
CA SER A 60 -1.50 4.70 -5.23
C SER A 60 -2.12 5.57 -4.16
N GLY A 61 -1.28 6.04 -3.24
CA GLY A 61 -1.64 7.01 -2.21
C GLY A 61 -1.19 8.41 -2.62
N LYS A 62 -1.82 9.41 -2.00
CA LYS A 62 -1.46 10.81 -2.26
C LYS A 62 -0.17 11.21 -1.56
N TYR A 63 0.28 10.50 -0.53
CA TYR A 63 1.38 10.97 0.31
C TYR A 63 2.58 10.03 0.23
N TYR A 64 3.75 10.64 0.09
CA TYR A 64 5.06 9.99 0.05
C TYR A 64 6.03 10.62 1.03
N PHE A 65 6.86 9.79 1.64
CA PHE A 65 7.95 10.22 2.50
C PHE A 65 9.10 9.23 2.46
N ALA A 66 10.33 9.71 2.60
CA ALA A 66 11.51 8.87 2.79
C ALA A 66 12.38 9.45 3.89
N CYS A 67 12.94 8.61 4.76
CA CYS A 67 13.80 9.05 5.86
C CYS A 67 15.06 9.79 5.37
N SER A 68 15.56 9.44 4.19
CA SER A 68 16.63 10.15 3.50
C SER A 68 16.28 11.62 3.18
N SER A 69 14.99 11.96 3.04
CA SER A 69 14.52 13.32 2.77
C SER A 69 14.78 14.29 3.93
N VAL A 70 14.98 13.76 5.15
CA VAL A 70 15.31 14.56 6.34
C VAL A 70 16.77 14.37 6.78
N GLY A 71 17.61 13.83 5.89
CA GLY A 71 19.05 13.65 6.14
C GLY A 71 19.40 12.50 7.09
N MET A 72 18.45 11.59 7.36
CA MET A 72 18.76 10.37 8.10
C MET A 72 19.39 9.32 7.17
N ASP A 73 20.40 8.61 7.68
CA ASP A 73 20.98 7.44 7.00
C ASP A 73 20.06 6.22 7.17
N CYS A 74 18.87 6.31 6.59
CA CYS A 74 17.85 5.26 6.65
C CYS A 74 17.12 5.16 5.29
N GLY A 75 17.10 3.95 4.73
CA GLY A 75 16.47 3.65 3.44
C GLY A 75 14.96 3.44 3.49
N PHE A 76 14.32 3.65 4.64
CA PHE A 76 12.88 3.46 4.78
C PHE A 76 12.09 4.56 4.04
N GLU A 77 11.09 4.13 3.29
CA GLU A 77 10.23 5.01 2.51
C GLU A 77 8.77 4.50 2.48
N ILE A 78 7.84 5.46 2.50
CA ILE A 78 6.41 5.26 2.42
C ILE A 78 5.97 5.84 1.07
N LYS A 79 5.47 4.98 0.17
CA LYS A 79 5.19 5.36 -1.22
C LYS A 79 3.76 5.76 -1.52
N ALA A 80 2.82 5.41 -0.65
CA ALA A 80 1.40 5.43 -0.98
C ALA A 80 0.51 5.55 0.26
N ALA A 81 0.74 6.54 1.11
CA ALA A 81 -0.13 6.77 2.27
C ALA A 81 -1.43 7.50 1.87
N SER A 82 -2.52 7.18 2.57
CA SER A 82 -3.87 7.70 2.34
C SER A 82 -4.06 9.13 2.84
N SER A 83 -3.31 9.49 3.87
CA SER A 83 -3.33 10.73 4.62
C SER A 83 -1.97 10.96 5.27
N GLU A 84 -1.70 12.20 5.67
CA GLU A 84 -0.53 12.53 6.51
C GLU A 84 -0.53 11.73 7.82
N GLN A 85 -1.70 11.54 8.44
CA GLN A 85 -1.82 10.81 9.69
C GLN A 85 -1.37 9.34 9.55
N GLU A 86 -1.89 8.64 8.53
CA GLU A 86 -1.49 7.24 8.25
C GLU A 86 0.03 7.14 8.00
N LEU A 87 0.60 8.08 7.23
CA LEU A 87 2.04 8.13 6.98
C LEU A 87 2.83 8.23 8.29
N LEU A 88 2.40 9.10 9.20
CA LEU A 88 3.04 9.29 10.50
C LEU A 88 2.89 8.06 11.40
N GLU A 89 1.74 7.38 11.37
CA GLU A 89 1.52 6.15 12.13
C GLU A 89 2.44 5.02 11.67
N GLU A 90 2.56 4.80 10.35
CA GLU A 90 3.47 3.82 9.76
C GLU A 90 4.94 4.14 10.10
N LEU A 91 5.31 5.42 10.03
CA LEU A 91 6.65 5.87 10.39
C LEU A 91 6.95 5.68 11.88
N MET A 92 5.99 5.95 12.76
CA MET A 92 6.11 5.69 14.21
C MET A 92 6.25 4.20 14.51
N ALA A 93 5.47 3.35 13.84
CA ALA A 93 5.60 1.90 13.96
C ALA A 93 7.00 1.43 13.54
N HIS A 94 7.49 1.91 12.40
CA HIS A 94 8.85 1.63 11.95
C HIS A 94 9.91 2.10 12.95
N ALA A 95 9.81 3.34 13.45
CA ALA A 95 10.76 3.90 14.41
C ALA A 95 10.79 3.12 15.73
N LYS A 96 9.61 2.69 16.21
CA LYS A 96 9.48 1.85 17.40
C LYS A 96 10.10 0.48 17.21
N MET A 97 9.85 -0.17 16.07
CA MET A 97 10.32 -1.53 15.80
C MET A 97 11.80 -1.61 15.42
N SER A 98 12.29 -0.65 14.63
CA SER A 98 13.64 -0.68 14.06
C SER A 98 14.66 0.06 14.91
N HIS A 99 14.22 1.06 15.69
CA HIS A 99 15.11 1.92 16.47
C HIS A 99 14.76 1.95 17.97
N GLY A 100 13.72 1.22 18.41
CA GLY A 100 13.28 1.24 19.80
C GLY A 100 12.73 2.60 20.25
N LEU A 101 12.47 3.52 19.31
CA LEU A 101 12.00 4.86 19.61
C LEU A 101 10.52 4.80 19.97
N THR A 102 10.20 5.00 21.24
CA THR A 102 8.81 5.02 21.73
C THR A 102 8.08 6.30 21.38
N SER A 103 8.80 7.35 20.98
CA SER A 103 8.23 8.62 20.53
C SER A 103 9.18 9.32 19.56
N ILE A 104 8.61 10.10 18.64
CA ILE A 104 9.36 10.93 17.68
C ILE A 104 9.41 12.35 18.25
N PRO A 105 10.60 12.95 18.46
CA PRO A 105 10.74 14.33 18.91
C PRO A 105 9.98 15.31 18.00
N GLN A 106 9.40 16.37 18.58
CA GLN A 106 8.59 17.34 17.83
C GLN A 106 9.36 18.00 16.68
N ASP A 107 10.66 18.27 16.86
CA ASP A 107 11.52 18.83 15.81
C ASP A 107 11.63 17.89 14.60
N THR A 108 11.85 16.60 14.86
CA THR A 108 11.89 15.56 13.84
C THR A 108 10.54 15.44 13.14
N LEU A 109 9.43 15.48 13.89
CA LEU A 109 8.07 15.42 13.35
C LEU A 109 7.77 16.60 12.42
N ASN A 110 8.20 17.81 12.79
CA ASN A 110 8.05 19.00 11.95
C ASN A 110 8.83 18.85 10.63
N LYS A 111 10.09 18.37 10.69
CA LYS A 111 10.90 18.09 9.49
C LYS A 111 10.28 17.03 8.59
N ILE A 112 9.70 15.97 9.19
CA ILE A 112 8.98 14.93 8.45
C ILE A 112 7.84 15.57 7.68
N LYS A 113 6.95 16.30 8.36
CA LYS A 113 5.78 16.97 7.73
C LYS A 113 6.18 17.91 6.60
N GLN A 114 7.26 18.67 6.76
CA GLN A 114 7.78 19.56 5.71
C GLN A 114 8.30 18.83 4.46
N ASN A 115 8.67 17.56 4.58
CA ASN A 115 9.22 16.75 3.49
C ASN A 115 8.25 15.69 2.97
N ILE A 116 7.01 15.65 3.48
CA ILE A 116 5.96 14.82 2.89
C ILE A 116 5.62 15.39 1.51
N LYS A 117 5.75 14.57 0.49
CA LYS A 117 5.38 14.90 -0.90
C LYS A 117 3.95 14.45 -1.16
N VAL A 118 3.17 15.33 -1.81
CA VAL A 118 1.84 14.99 -2.30
C VAL A 118 1.93 14.63 -3.78
N MET A 119 1.45 13.44 -4.13
CA MET A 119 1.41 12.86 -5.49
C MET A 119 -0.02 12.83 -6.04
#